data_AF-A0A376BDS1-F1
#
_entry.id   AF-A0A376BDS1-F1
#
_cell.length_a   1.000
_cell.length_b   1.000
_cell.length_c   1.000
_cell.angle_alpha   90.00
_cell.angle_beta   90.00
_cell.angle_gamma   90.00
#
_symmetry.space_group_name_H-M   'P 1'
#
loop_
_entity.id
_entity.type
_entity.pdbx_description
1 polymer ?
#
loop_
_entity_poly.entity_id
_entity_poly.type
_entity_poly.pdbx_seq_one_letter_code
_entity_poly.pdbx_strand_id
1 'polypeptide(L)'
;MSMVRYSRKELNDKFGEKQDAEIQRLLAKGTVPDDQLDLSDIPEITDWNNAVRHNQFYRPVKQQTSIRLDADVLAWFKAQGKGYQTRMNEILRDAMLKELKNHQ
;
A
#
# COMPACT_ATOMS: atom_id res chain seq x y z
N MET A 1 8.89 -20.88 7.90
CA MET A 1 9.93 -19.90 7.50
C MET A 1 9.82 -18.68 8.39
N SER A 2 10.88 -18.33 9.13
CA SER A 2 10.91 -17.15 9.99
C SER A 2 11.18 -15.91 9.13
N MET A 3 10.30 -14.91 9.21
CA MET A 3 10.47 -13.65 8.49
C MET A 3 11.50 -12.79 9.22
N VAL A 4 12.70 -12.68 8.66
CA VAL A 4 13.76 -11.84 9.22
C VAL A 4 13.39 -10.37 8.99
N ARG A 5 13.16 -9.64 10.09
CA ARG A 5 12.91 -8.20 10.05
C ARG A 5 14.19 -7.50 10.50
N TYR A 6 14.75 -6.66 9.64
CA TYR A 6 15.82 -5.73 10.01
C TYR A 6 15.26 -4.32 10.05
N SER A 7 15.63 -3.53 11.05
CA SER A 7 15.42 -2.09 11.06
C SER A 7 16.47 -1.38 10.19
N ARG A 8 16.13 -0.19 9.70
CA ARG A 8 17.06 0.62 8.88
C ARG A 8 18.39 0.89 9.59
N LYS A 9 18.36 1.08 10.92
CA LYS A 9 19.55 1.29 11.75
C LYS A 9 20.44 0.03 11.76
N GLU A 10 19.86 -1.14 11.97
CA GLU A 10 20.60 -2.40 11.95
C GLU A 10 21.20 -2.74 10.59
N LEU A 11 20.54 -2.38 9.48
CA LEU A 11 21.09 -2.55 8.14
C LEU A 11 22.28 -1.61 7.91
N ASN A 12 22.16 -0.36 8.33
CA ASN A 12 23.24 0.63 8.20
C ASN A 12 24.46 0.23 9.03
N ASP A 13 24.26 -0.24 10.27
CA ASP A 13 25.35 -0.68 11.13
C ASP A 13 26.05 -1.95 10.59
N LYS A 14 25.32 -2.83 9.89
CA LYS A 14 25.88 -4.07 9.34
C LYS A 14 26.55 -3.92 7.98
N PHE A 15 26.11 -2.96 7.17
CA PHE A 15 26.51 -2.85 5.76
C PHE A 15 27.02 -1.48 5.33
N GLY A 16 26.89 -0.44 6.16
CA GLY A 16 27.24 0.94 5.82
C GLY A 16 28.69 1.09 5.33
N GLU A 17 29.67 0.62 6.11
CA GLU A 17 31.09 0.73 5.70
C GLU A 17 31.42 -0.04 4.42
N LYS A 18 30.81 -1.21 4.23
CA LYS A 18 31.00 -2.02 3.01
C LYS A 18 30.36 -1.37 1.80
N GLN A 19 29.20 -0.75 1.99
CA GLN A 19 28.47 -0.04 0.96
C GLN A 19 29.23 1.21 0.53
N ASP A 20 29.73 1.99 1.49
CA ASP A 20 30.53 3.18 1.23
C ASP A 20 31.83 2.82 0.50
N ALA A 21 32.53 1.75 0.92
CA ALA A 21 33.72 1.27 0.24
C ALA A 21 33.45 0.81 -1.20
N GLU A 22 32.33 0.14 -1.46
CA GLU A 22 31.95 -0.27 -2.81
C GLU A 22 31.57 0.94 -3.68
N ILE A 23 30.87 1.93 -3.13
CA ILE A 23 30.58 3.19 -3.82
C ILE A 23 31.88 3.88 -4.23
N GLN A 24 32.85 4.01 -3.31
CA GLN A 24 34.16 4.61 -3.62
C GLN A 24 34.92 3.82 -4.70
N ARG A 25 34.85 2.48 -4.65
CA ARG A 25 35.45 1.61 -5.66
C ARG A 25 34.81 1.80 -7.04
N LEU A 26 33.48 1.94 -7.11
CA LEU A 26 32.76 2.19 -8.36
C LEU A 26 33.09 3.57 -8.92
N LEU A 27 33.16 4.60 -8.07
CA LEU A 27 33.59 5.93 -8.47
C LEU A 27 35.03 5.94 -9.00
N ALA A 28 35.94 5.19 -8.36
CA ALA A 28 37.33 5.07 -8.80
C ALA A 28 37.50 4.30 -10.13
N LYS A 29 36.57 3.41 -10.49
CA LYS A 29 36.55 2.73 -11.80
C LYS A 29 36.14 3.65 -12.95
N GLY A 30 35.67 4.85 -12.64
CA GLY A 30 35.23 5.84 -13.62
C GLY A 30 33.71 5.88 -13.74
N THR A 31 33.17 7.09 -13.82
CA THR A 31 31.76 7.33 -14.10
C THR A 31 31.55 7.25 -15.61
N VAL A 32 30.72 6.32 -16.06
CA VAL A 32 30.23 6.31 -17.45
C VAL A 32 29.22 7.45 -17.57
N PRO A 33 29.34 8.37 -18.54
CA PRO A 33 28.33 9.40 -18.75
C PRO A 33 26.99 8.74 -19.13
N ASP A 34 25.88 9.37 -18.74
CA ASP A 34 24.53 8.81 -18.89
C ASP A 34 24.23 8.37 -20.34
N ASP A 35 24.76 9.08 -21.34
CA ASP A 35 24.59 8.79 -22.77
C ASP A 35 25.24 7.46 -23.22
N GLN A 36 26.15 6.91 -22.43
CA GLN A 36 26.86 5.65 -22.71
C GLN A 36 26.33 4.49 -21.86
N LEU A 37 25.30 4.71 -21.04
CA LEU A 37 24.67 3.65 -20.26
C LEU A 37 23.84 2.76 -21.18
N ASP A 38 24.15 1.47 -21.19
CA ASP A 38 23.32 0.47 -21.84
C ASP A 38 22.06 0.24 -20.99
N LEU A 39 20.90 0.63 -21.54
CA LEU A 39 19.58 0.48 -20.92
C LEU A 39 18.73 -0.57 -21.67
N SER A 40 19.36 -1.42 -22.49
CA SER A 40 18.66 -2.41 -23.31
C SER A 40 17.87 -3.43 -22.50
N ASP A 41 18.27 -3.68 -21.25
CA ASP A 41 17.60 -4.58 -20.31
C ASP A 41 16.42 -3.93 -19.56
N ILE A 42 16.42 -2.60 -19.44
CA ILE A 42 15.42 -1.83 -18.70
C ILE A 42 14.98 -0.63 -19.55
N PRO A 43 14.11 -0.85 -20.56
CA PRO A 43 13.62 0.23 -21.40
C PRO A 43 12.77 1.22 -20.60
N GLU A 44 12.79 2.49 -21.00
CA GLU A 44 11.98 3.54 -20.38
C GLU A 44 10.47 3.26 -20.57
N ILE A 45 9.70 3.39 -19.49
CA ILE A 45 8.25 3.26 -19.54
C ILE A 45 7.64 4.61 -19.95
N THR A 46 7.26 4.73 -21.21
CA THR A 46 6.57 5.93 -21.73
C THR A 46 5.05 5.88 -21.54
N ASP A 47 4.45 4.68 -21.55
CA ASP A 47 3.00 4.49 -21.38
C ASP A 47 2.65 4.10 -19.94
N TRP A 48 1.94 5.01 -19.26
CA TRP A 48 1.49 4.85 -17.87
C TRP A 48 0.00 4.49 -17.75
N ASN A 49 -0.71 4.23 -18.86
CA ASN A 49 -2.15 3.99 -18.84
C ASN A 49 -2.56 2.76 -18.04
N ASN A 50 -1.74 1.70 -18.07
CA ASN A 50 -1.97 0.47 -17.30
C ASN A 50 -1.21 0.42 -15.96
N ALA A 51 -0.54 1.52 -15.59
CA ALA A 51 0.07 1.60 -14.28
C ALA A 51 -1.04 1.52 -13.22
N VAL A 52 -0.89 0.61 -12.25
CA VAL A 52 -1.85 0.46 -11.14
C VAL A 52 -1.82 1.72 -10.29
N ARG A 53 -2.62 2.71 -10.69
CA ARG A 53 -2.74 3.99 -9.98
C ARG A 53 -3.69 3.81 -8.79
N HIS A 54 -3.09 3.92 -7.61
CA HIS A 54 -3.65 4.62 -6.46
C HIS A 54 -4.68 3.94 -5.54
N ASN A 55 -5.32 2.81 -5.89
CA ASN A 55 -6.33 2.22 -5.00
C ASN A 55 -5.99 0.85 -4.39
N GLN A 56 -4.87 0.22 -4.76
CA GLN A 56 -4.51 -1.10 -4.21
C GLN A 56 -4.13 -1.03 -2.71
N PHE A 57 -3.67 0.12 -2.25
CA PHE A 57 -3.22 0.32 -0.87
C PHE A 57 -4.20 1.13 -0.01
N TYR A 58 -5.33 1.59 -0.59
CA TYR A 58 -6.34 2.30 0.21
C TYR A 58 -7.00 1.32 1.18
N ARG A 59 -6.67 1.46 2.46
CA ARG A 59 -7.37 0.79 3.56
C ARG A 59 -8.20 1.83 4.27
N PRO A 60 -9.55 1.78 4.18
CA PRO A 60 -10.41 2.66 4.96
C PRO A 60 -10.07 2.51 6.44
N VAL A 61 -9.67 3.61 7.09
CA VAL A 61 -9.43 3.62 8.53
C VAL A 61 -10.78 3.52 9.23
N LYS A 62 -11.04 2.40 9.89
CA LYS A 62 -12.26 2.21 10.69
C LYS A 62 -12.13 3.03 11.97
N GLN A 63 -13.06 3.95 12.20
CA GLN A 63 -13.15 4.68 13.46
C GLN A 63 -14.10 3.94 14.39
N GLN A 64 -13.69 3.76 15.66
CA GLN A 64 -14.54 3.18 16.68
C GLN A 64 -15.46 4.29 17.21
N THR A 65 -16.73 4.25 16.81
CA THR A 65 -17.76 5.20 17.24
C THR A 65 -18.89 4.45 17.94
N SER A 66 -19.49 5.07 18.95
CA SER A 66 -20.71 4.55 19.58
C SER A 66 -21.93 5.13 18.85
N ILE A 67 -22.62 4.28 18.09
CA ILE A 67 -23.88 4.62 17.41
C ILE A 67 -25.02 3.83 18.04
N ARG A 68 -26.23 4.40 18.05
CA ARG A 68 -27.45 3.67 18.42
C ARG A 68 -28.05 3.07 17.15
N LEU A 69 -28.42 1.79 17.23
CA LEU A 69 -29.08 1.05 16.16
C LEU A 69 -30.31 0.37 16.77
N ASP A 70 -31.35 0.20 15.96
CA ASP A 70 -32.54 -0.53 16.37
C ASP A 70 -32.20 -2.00 16.68
N ALA A 71 -32.93 -2.55 17.65
CA ALA A 71 -32.65 -3.87 18.20
C ALA A 71 -32.88 -4.99 17.18
N ASP A 72 -33.89 -4.83 16.33
CA ASP A 72 -34.25 -5.74 15.24
C ASP A 72 -33.21 -5.75 14.12
N VAL A 73 -32.72 -4.57 13.71
CA VAL A 73 -31.64 -4.42 12.73
C VAL A 73 -30.38 -5.10 13.24
N LEU A 74 -30.02 -4.86 14.51
CA LEU A 74 -28.86 -5.50 15.11
C LEU A 74 -29.03 -7.03 15.21
N ALA A 75 -30.24 -7.51 15.55
CA ALA A 75 -30.54 -8.93 15.62
C ALA A 75 -30.43 -9.60 14.24
N TRP A 76 -30.95 -8.95 13.19
CA TRP A 76 -30.83 -9.42 11.81
C TRP A 76 -29.37 -9.56 11.37
N PHE A 77 -28.53 -8.56 11.65
CA PHE A 77 -27.11 -8.63 11.34
C PHE A 77 -26.39 -9.76 12.10
N LYS A 78 -26.66 -9.89 13.40
CA LYS A 78 -26.08 -10.96 14.23
C LYS A 78 -26.50 -12.36 13.78
N ALA A 79 -27.73 -12.52 13.29
CA ALA A 79 -28.24 -13.80 12.79
C ALA A 79 -27.45 -14.33 11.58
N GLN A 80 -26.76 -13.46 10.83
CA GLN A 80 -25.93 -13.86 9.70
C GLN A 80 -24.53 -14.38 10.08
N GLY A 81 -24.22 -14.45 11.38
CA GLY A 81 -23.00 -15.04 11.91
C GLY A 81 -21.81 -14.07 12.05
N LYS A 82 -20.61 -14.65 12.10
CA LYS A 82 -19.35 -13.92 12.33
C LYS A 82 -19.12 -12.89 11.21
N GLY A 83 -18.66 -11.69 11.58
CA GLY A 83 -18.36 -10.62 10.63
C GLY A 83 -19.53 -9.68 10.33
N TYR A 84 -20.62 -9.75 11.10
CA TYR A 84 -21.78 -8.87 10.93
C TYR A 84 -21.44 -7.37 10.94
N GLN A 85 -20.44 -6.94 11.73
CA GLN A 85 -19.96 -5.56 11.75
C GLN A 85 -19.32 -5.14 10.42
N THR A 86 -18.57 -6.05 9.77
CA THR A 86 -17.97 -5.78 8.45
C THR A 86 -19.05 -5.63 7.40
N ARG A 87 -20.05 -6.52 7.38
CA ARG A 87 -21.19 -6.43 6.45
C ARG A 87 -22.02 -5.17 6.66
N MET A 88 -22.29 -4.82 7.91
CA MET A 88 -22.98 -3.57 8.25
C MET A 88 -22.24 -2.36 7.68
N ASN A 89 -20.91 -2.30 7.84
CA ASN A 89 -20.10 -1.23 7.28
C ASN A 89 -20.06 -1.22 5.75
N GLU A 90 -20.12 -2.38 5.10
CA GLU A 90 -20.19 -2.50 3.63
C GLU A 90 -21.52 -1.93 3.10
N ILE A 91 -22.65 -2.26 3.74
CA ILE A 91 -23.97 -1.74 3.35
C ILE A 91 -24.04 -0.22 3.52
N LEU A 92 -23.54 0.31 4.65
CA LEU A 92 -23.49 1.76 4.87
C LEU A 92 -22.64 2.46 3.80
N ARG A 93 -21.51 1.85 3.41
CA ARG A 93 -20.65 2.39 2.35
C ARG A 93 -21.36 2.38 0.99
N ASP A 94 -22.05 1.30 0.65
CA ASP A 94 -22.79 1.19 -0.62
C ASP A 94 -23.91 2.24 -0.70
N ALA A 95 -24.67 2.43 0.39
CA ALA A 95 -25.69 3.47 0.48
C ALA A 95 -25.09 4.88 0.28
N MET A 96 -23.99 5.19 0.99
CA MET A 96 -23.26 6.45 0.85
C MET A 96 -22.79 6.70 -0.59
N LEU A 97 -22.20 5.68 -1.23
CA LEU A 97 -21.72 5.80 -2.62
C LEU A 97 -22.85 5.98 -3.63
N LYS A 98 -24.00 5.33 -3.42
CA LYS A 98 -25.18 5.54 -4.28
C LYS A 98 -25.72 6.96 -4.15
N GLU A 99 -25.78 7.49 -2.93
CA GLU A 99 -26.24 8.86 -2.68
C GLU A 99 -25.30 9.90 -3.33
N LEU A 100 -23.97 9.72 -3.20
CA LEU A 100 -22.97 10.57 -3.84
C LEU A 100 -23.10 10.61 -5.37
N LYS A 101 -23.41 9.47 -6.01
CA LYS A 101 -23.61 9.40 -7.46
C LYS A 101 -24.89 10.10 -7.93
N ASN A 102 -25.92 10.11 -7.11
CA ASN A 102 -27.21 10.72 -7.45
C ASN A 102 -27.21 12.26 -7.31
N HIS A 103 -26.20 12.83 -6.62
CA HIS A 103 -26.05 14.26 -6.39
C HIS A 103 -24.95 14.91 -7.26
N GLN A 104 -24.40 14.17 -8.24
CA GLN A 104 -23.52 14.68 -9.30
C GLN A 104 -24.28 14.82 -10.61
#